data_AF-A0A6C0HL44-F1
#
_entry.id   AF-A0A6C0HL44-F1
#
_cell.length_a   1.000
_cell.length_b   1.000
_cell.length_c   1.000
_cell.angle_alpha   90.00
_cell.angle_beta   90.00
_cell.angle_gamma   90.00
#
_symmetry.space_group_name_H-M   'P 1'
#
loop_
_entity.id
_entity.type
_entity.pdbx_description
1 polymer ?
#
loop_
_entity_poly.entity_id
_entity_poly.type
_entity_poly.pdbx_seq_one_letter_code
_entity_poly.pdbx_strand_id
1 'polypeptide(L)'
;MDTHILVGILYNLLIILYLINLENEACNCVMDWRHNYLKYFSCALVILGIIGLFTDINKSAIAFLIKLLLCVGSIVNIYCLFTYIGDLDVTNCSCARDKQRTMHYFLYIWRWVLVISLVVGVICAVVGSCDHKH
;
A
#
# COMPACT_ATOMS: atom_id res chain seq x y z
N MET A 1 -5.06 -8.37 -17.50
CA MET A 1 -3.99 -8.69 -16.53
C MET A 1 -3.06 -7.50 -16.37
N ASP A 2 -2.66 -6.86 -17.47
CA ASP A 2 -1.71 -5.73 -17.48
C ASP A 2 -2.27 -4.45 -16.87
N THR A 3 -3.55 -4.15 -17.08
CA THR A 3 -4.21 -2.96 -16.50
C THR A 3 -4.15 -2.93 -14.97
N HIS A 4 -4.33 -4.07 -14.30
CA HIS A 4 -4.22 -4.15 -12.84
C HIS A 4 -2.79 -3.91 -12.35
N ILE A 5 -1.80 -4.43 -13.08
CA ILE A 5 -0.38 -4.22 -12.77
C ILE A 5 -0.02 -2.75 -12.93
N LEU A 6 -0.46 -2.10 -14.02
CA LEU A 6 -0.24 -0.68 -14.26
C LEU A 6 -0.88 0.20 -13.18
N VAL A 7 -2.12 -0.08 -12.79
CA VAL A 7 -2.79 0.63 -11.70
C VAL A 7 -2.03 0.46 -10.38
N GLY A 8 -1.55 -0.76 -10.09
CA GLY A 8 -0.74 -1.04 -8.90
C GLY A 8 0.58 -0.26 -8.89
N ILE A 9 1.29 -0.21 -10.02
CA ILE A 9 2.53 0.56 -10.16
C ILE A 9 2.26 2.05 -9.92
N LEU A 10 1.26 2.62 -10.60
CA LEU A 10 0.89 4.03 -10.46
C LEU A 10 0.55 4.38 -9.01
N TYR A 11 -0.24 3.55 -8.34
CA TYR A 11 -0.59 3.73 -6.94
C TYR A 11 0.64 3.77 -6.03
N ASN A 12 1.56 2.81 -6.17
CA ASN A 12 2.76 2.76 -5.35
C ASN A 12 3.72 3.93 -5.65
N LEU A 13 3.79 4.39 -6.91
CA LEU A 13 4.54 5.60 -7.26
C LEU A 13 3.96 6.84 -6.58
N LEU A 14 2.64 6.99 -6.52
CA LEU A 14 1.99 8.08 -5.80
C LEU A 14 2.33 8.04 -4.30
N ILE A 15 2.33 6.86 -3.67
CA ILE A 15 2.76 6.73 -2.27
C ILE A 15 4.22 7.18 -2.09
N ILE A 16 5.13 6.68 -2.93
CA ILE A 16 6.55 7.02 -2.85
C ILE A 16 6.74 8.54 -3.00
N LEU A 17 6.11 9.15 -4.00
CA LEU A 17 6.17 10.59 -4.22
C LEU A 17 5.63 11.37 -3.02
N TYR A 18 4.52 10.93 -2.44
CA TYR A 18 3.97 11.55 -1.23
C TYR A 18 4.98 11.48 -0.06
N LEU A 19 5.56 10.31 0.20
CA LEU A 19 6.52 10.11 1.29
C LEU A 19 7.80 10.95 1.10
N ILE A 20 8.39 10.96 -0.10
CA ILE A 20 9.58 11.77 -0.40
C ILE A 20 9.31 13.27 -0.22
N ASN A 21 8.11 13.73 -0.55
CA ASN A 21 7.76 15.14 -0.34
C ASN A 21 7.64 15.51 1.14
N LEU A 22 7.33 14.54 2.01
CA LEU A 22 7.33 14.72 3.47
C LEU A 22 8.74 14.70 4.08
N GLU A 23 9.72 14.09 3.40
CA GLU A 23 11.14 14.07 3.81
C GLU A 23 11.86 15.41 3.61
N ASN A 24 11.21 16.40 3.01
CA ASN A 24 11.83 17.69 2.76
C ASN A 24 12.24 18.34 4.10
N GLU A 25 13.47 18.88 4.20
CA GLU A 25 14.02 19.46 5.44
C GLU A 25 13.18 20.60 6.02
N ALA A 26 12.36 21.27 5.20
CA ALA A 26 11.39 22.27 5.65
C ALA A 26 10.18 21.67 6.39
N CYS A 27 10.02 20.35 6.38
CA CYS A 27 8.90 19.61 6.94
C CYS A 27 9.34 18.85 8.19
N ASN A 28 8.95 19.34 9.36
CA ASN A 28 9.18 18.66 10.64
C ASN A 28 8.06 17.64 10.94
N CYS A 29 7.80 16.72 9.99
CA CYS A 29 6.80 15.67 10.19
C CYS A 29 7.41 14.46 10.93
N VAL A 30 6.56 13.61 11.49
CA VAL A 30 6.99 12.35 12.12
C VAL A 30 7.60 11.40 11.07
N MET A 31 8.81 10.93 11.36
CA MET A 31 9.62 10.08 10.48
C MET A 31 10.05 8.81 11.22
N ASP A 32 9.10 7.90 11.39
CA ASP A 32 9.34 6.63 12.07
C ASP A 32 9.69 5.50 11.10
N TRP A 33 10.00 4.31 11.63
CA TRP A 33 10.19 3.08 10.85
C TRP A 33 9.05 2.78 9.88
N ARG A 34 7.82 3.20 10.19
CA ARG A 34 6.63 3.06 9.33
C ARG A 34 6.79 3.81 8.01
N HIS A 35 7.37 5.00 8.04
CA HIS A 35 7.65 5.79 6.85
C HIS A 35 8.60 5.04 5.92
N ASN A 36 9.73 4.58 6.47
CA ASN A 36 10.74 3.84 5.74
C ASN A 36 10.16 2.52 5.19
N TYR A 37 9.38 1.81 6.01
CA TYR A 37 8.70 0.59 5.58
C TYR A 37 7.79 0.84 4.37
N LEU A 38 6.91 1.85 4.43
CA LEU A 38 5.99 2.19 3.33
C LEU A 38 6.76 2.54 2.05
N LYS A 39 7.84 3.31 2.17
CA LYS A 39 8.69 3.70 1.04
C LYS A 39 9.34 2.49 0.38
N TYR A 40 10.06 1.66 1.15
CA TYR A 40 10.77 0.51 0.61
C TYR A 40 9.84 -0.59 0.10
N PHE A 41 8.72 -0.83 0.79
CA PHE A 41 7.74 -1.82 0.36
C PHE A 41 7.06 -1.38 -0.95
N SER A 42 6.67 -0.10 -1.07
CA SER A 42 6.11 0.45 -2.30
C SER A 42 7.13 0.37 -3.46
N CYS A 43 8.40 0.67 -3.21
CA CYS A 43 9.47 0.50 -4.21
C CYS A 43 9.60 -0.96 -4.67
N ALA A 44 9.58 -1.91 -3.73
CA ALA A 44 9.63 -3.33 -4.06
C ALA A 44 8.43 -3.76 -4.93
N LEU A 45 7.22 -3.28 -4.63
CA LEU A 45 6.03 -3.55 -5.44
C LEU A 45 6.12 -2.95 -6.85
N VAL A 46 6.67 -1.75 -7.00
CA VAL A 46 6.91 -1.15 -8.33
C VAL A 46 7.89 -2.02 -9.13
N ILE A 47 9.01 -2.41 -8.53
CA ILE A 47 10.03 -3.26 -9.20
C ILE A 47 9.42 -4.61 -9.60
N LEU A 48 8.71 -5.27 -8.69
CA LEU A 48 8.07 -6.56 -8.97
C LEU A 48 6.97 -6.43 -10.04
N GLY A 49 6.20 -5.33 -10.01
CA GLY A 49 5.21 -5.03 -11.04
C GLY A 49 5.84 -4.88 -12.42
N ILE A 50 6.95 -4.12 -12.51
CA ILE A 50 7.70 -3.96 -13.77
C ILE A 50 8.24 -5.31 -14.26
N ILE A 51 8.86 -6.11 -13.39
CA ILE A 51 9.36 -7.45 -13.76
C ILE A 51 8.19 -8.33 -14.25
N GLY A 52 7.04 -8.26 -13.60
CA GLY A 52 5.83 -8.99 -13.98
C GLY A 52 5.24 -8.61 -15.34
N LEU A 53 5.53 -7.40 -15.86
CA LEU A 53 5.12 -7.00 -17.23
C LEU A 53 5.95 -7.71 -18.31
N PHE A 54 7.18 -8.13 -17.98
CA PHE A 54 8.09 -8.75 -18.94
C PHE A 54 8.25 -10.26 -18.74
N THR A 55 7.75 -10.83 -17.64
CA THR A 55 7.99 -12.22 -17.28
C THR A 55 6.75 -12.93 -16.76
N ASP A 56 6.50 -14.14 -17.27
CA ASP A 56 5.44 -15.03 -16.79
C ASP A 56 5.94 -15.89 -15.61
N ILE A 57 6.07 -15.28 -14.43
CA ILE A 57 6.63 -15.95 -13.23
C ILE A 57 5.66 -16.99 -12.63
N ASN A 58 4.44 -17.10 -13.16
CA ASN A 58 3.30 -17.75 -12.50
C ASN A 58 3.41 -19.26 -12.24
N LYS A 59 4.40 -19.98 -12.79
CA LYS A 59 4.49 -21.45 -12.72
C LYS A 59 5.55 -22.01 -11.78
N SER A 60 6.32 -21.17 -11.08
CA SER A 60 7.40 -21.64 -10.21
C SER A 60 6.99 -21.75 -8.73
N ALA A 61 7.53 -22.72 -7.99
CA ALA A 61 7.37 -22.78 -6.53
C ALA A 61 7.89 -21.51 -5.82
N ILE A 62 8.87 -20.84 -6.44
CA ILE A 62 9.39 -19.54 -6.01
C ILE A 62 8.29 -18.46 -6.07
N ALA A 63 7.44 -18.48 -7.10
CA ALA A 63 6.34 -17.53 -7.22
C ALA A 63 5.33 -17.66 -6.08
N PHE A 64 5.08 -18.88 -5.58
CA PHE A 64 4.21 -19.10 -4.43
C PHE A 64 4.80 -18.48 -3.16
N LEU A 65 6.09 -18.71 -2.89
CA LEU A 65 6.78 -18.12 -1.75
C LEU A 65 6.77 -16.59 -1.81
N ILE A 66 7.04 -16.01 -2.98
CA ILE A 66 6.99 -14.55 -3.19
C ILE A 66 5.57 -14.03 -2.92
N LYS A 67 4.53 -14.68 -3.46
CA LYS A 67 3.13 -14.29 -3.23
C LYS A 67 2.74 -14.33 -1.75
N LEU A 68 3.17 -15.37 -1.03
CA LEU A 68 2.91 -15.47 0.42
C LEU A 68 3.59 -14.33 1.19
N LEU A 69 4.85 -14.03 0.86
CA LEU A 69 5.64 -12.98 1.50
C LEU A 69 5.05 -11.59 1.21
N LEU A 70 4.59 -11.36 -0.02
CA LEU A 70 3.86 -10.15 -0.41
C LEU A 70 2.51 -10.02 0.29
N CYS A 71 1.80 -11.12 0.51
CA CYS A 71 0.52 -11.12 1.23
C CYS A 71 0.72 -10.65 2.68
N VAL A 72 1.67 -11.26 3.39
CA VAL A 72 2.01 -10.86 4.77
C VAL A 72 2.52 -9.42 4.81
N GLY A 73 3.41 -9.05 3.88
CA GLY A 73 3.89 -7.68 3.74
C GLY A 73 2.75 -6.68 3.48
N SER A 74 1.74 -7.04 2.70
CA SER A 74 0.61 -6.17 2.41
C SER A 74 -0.24 -5.88 3.64
N ILE A 75 -0.39 -6.83 4.55
CA ILE A 75 -1.09 -6.61 5.83
C ILE A 75 -0.34 -5.59 6.68
N VAL A 76 0.99 -5.75 6.80
CA VAL A 76 1.85 -4.79 7.51
C VAL A 76 1.81 -3.42 6.83
N ASN A 77 1.79 -3.38 5.50
CA ASN A 77 1.68 -2.14 4.71
C ASN A 77 0.37 -1.40 4.99
N ILE A 78 -0.77 -2.10 5.06
CA ILE A 78 -2.06 -1.49 5.41
C ILE A 78 -2.01 -0.92 6.83
N TYR A 79 -1.48 -1.67 7.79
CA TYR A 79 -1.31 -1.20 9.17
C TYR A 79 -0.41 0.04 9.27
N CYS A 80 0.75 0.01 8.62
CA CYS A 80 1.68 1.13 8.59
C CYS A 80 1.02 2.36 7.94
N LEU A 81 0.33 2.19 6.81
CA LEU A 81 -0.32 3.29 6.10
C LEU A 81 -1.43 3.91 6.96
N PHE A 82 -2.26 3.07 7.59
CA PHE A 82 -3.37 3.52 8.43
C PHE A 82 -2.87 4.32 9.64
N THR A 83 -1.91 3.77 10.39
CA THR A 83 -1.38 4.43 11.59
C THR A 83 -0.53 5.65 11.25
N TYR A 84 0.27 5.59 10.19
CA TYR A 84 1.14 6.71 9.79
C TYR A 84 0.34 7.93 9.31
N ILE A 85 -0.67 7.73 8.46
CA ILE A 85 -1.56 8.84 8.04
C ILE A 85 -2.35 9.39 9.22
N GLY A 86 -2.79 8.53 10.15
CA GLY A 86 -3.45 8.96 11.38
C GLY A 86 -2.59 9.90 12.22
N ASP A 87 -1.32 9.53 12.45
CA ASP A 87 -0.40 10.34 13.24
C ASP A 87 -0.02 11.65 12.53
N LEU A 88 0.08 11.65 11.20
CA LEU A 88 0.29 12.87 10.40
C LEU A 88 -0.84 13.91 10.58
N ASP A 89 -2.07 13.44 10.70
CA ASP A 89 -3.25 14.29 10.93
C ASP A 89 -3.26 14.85 12.37
N VAL A 90 -2.98 13.99 13.36
CA VAL A 90 -2.92 14.38 14.78
C VAL A 90 -1.80 15.40 15.03
N THR A 91 -0.63 15.19 14.41
CA THR A 91 0.52 16.09 14.55
C THR A 91 0.39 17.39 13.74
N ASN A 92 -0.72 17.57 13.01
CA ASN A 92 -0.99 18.76 12.20
C ASN A 92 0.17 19.14 11.27
N CYS A 93 0.80 18.16 10.60
CA CYS A 93 1.94 18.47 9.76
C CYS A 93 1.54 19.38 8.58
N SER A 94 2.04 20.62 8.58
CA SER A 94 1.69 21.65 7.60
C SER A 94 2.07 21.25 6.16
N CYS A 95 3.16 20.52 5.97
CA CYS A 95 3.55 20.04 4.65
C CYS A 95 2.53 19.07 4.02
N ALA A 96 1.98 18.16 4.82
CA ALA A 96 0.94 17.24 4.35
C ALA A 96 -0.36 18.00 4.02
N ARG A 97 -0.71 18.99 4.85
CA ARG A 97 -2.00 19.70 4.75
C ARG A 97 -2.02 20.83 3.74
N ASP A 98 -0.96 21.62 3.65
CA ASP A 98 -0.94 22.87 2.89
C ASP A 98 -0.28 22.70 1.51
N LYS A 99 0.81 21.94 1.43
CA LYS A 99 1.53 21.69 0.16
C LYS A 99 0.96 20.51 -0.62
N GLN A 100 0.45 19.48 0.07
CA GLN A 100 -0.02 18.24 -0.54
C GLN A 100 -1.47 17.86 -0.17
N ARG A 101 -2.32 18.87 0.05
CA ARG A 101 -3.70 18.71 0.52
C ARG A 101 -4.49 17.63 -0.23
N THR A 102 -4.41 17.62 -1.57
CA THR A 102 -5.15 16.69 -2.41
C THR A 102 -4.70 15.24 -2.21
N MET A 103 -3.39 14.98 -2.15
CA MET A 103 -2.86 13.64 -1.91
C MET A 103 -3.14 13.19 -0.48
N HIS A 104 -2.98 14.08 0.50
CA HIS A 104 -3.29 13.77 1.88
C HIS A 104 -4.76 13.39 2.07
N TYR A 105 -5.68 14.17 1.49
CA TYR A 105 -7.12 13.86 1.53
C TYR A 105 -7.47 12.55 0.82
N PHE A 106 -6.85 12.30 -0.35
CA PHE A 106 -7.00 11.02 -1.05
C PHE A 106 -6.55 9.86 -0.16
N LEU A 107 -5.36 9.93 0.43
CA LEU A 107 -4.80 8.88 1.30
C LEU A 107 -5.63 8.70 2.58
N TYR A 108 -6.17 9.79 3.14
CA TYR A 108 -7.07 9.76 4.29
C TYR A 108 -8.35 8.97 4.01
N ILE A 109 -9.00 9.21 2.86
CA ILE A 109 -10.16 8.41 2.44
C ILE A 109 -9.73 6.97 2.14
N TRP A 110 -8.62 6.82 1.42
CA TRP A 110 -8.12 5.53 0.96
C TRP A 110 -7.82 4.56 2.10
N ARG A 111 -7.39 5.06 3.27
CA ARG A 111 -7.17 4.21 4.46
C ARG A 111 -8.42 3.41 4.84
N TRP A 112 -9.60 4.02 4.76
CA TRP A 112 -10.86 3.36 5.11
C TRP A 112 -11.28 2.36 4.03
N VAL A 113 -11.05 2.71 2.76
CA VAL A 113 -11.29 1.82 1.62
C VAL A 113 -10.45 0.54 1.76
N LEU A 114 -9.18 0.64 2.16
CA LEU A 114 -8.30 -0.52 2.37
C LEU A 114 -8.76 -1.41 3.53
N VAL A 115 -9.22 -0.82 4.64
CA VAL A 115 -9.73 -1.61 5.77
C VAL A 115 -11.03 -2.33 5.40
N ILE A 116 -11.96 -1.63 4.74
CA ILE A 116 -13.22 -2.22 4.28
C ILE A 116 -12.96 -3.34 3.26
N SER A 117 -12.05 -3.13 2.31
CA SER A 117 -11.75 -4.15 1.31
C SER A 117 -11.15 -5.41 1.92
N LEU A 118 -10.33 -5.27 2.96
CA LEU A 118 -9.79 -6.41 3.71
C LEU A 118 -10.89 -7.18 4.45
N VAL A 119 -11.79 -6.48 5.16
CA VAL A 119 -12.92 -7.10 5.87
C VAL A 119 -13.86 -7.82 4.90
N VAL A 120 -14.24 -7.17 3.80
CA VAL A 120 -15.08 -7.76 2.75
C VAL A 120 -14.39 -8.98 2.14
N GLY A 121 -13.09 -8.89 1.85
CA GLY A 121 -12.32 -10.03 1.32
C GLY A 121 -12.34 -11.25 2.24
N VAL A 122 -12.20 -11.04 3.55
CA VAL A 122 -12.28 -12.13 4.55
C VAL A 122 -13.69 -12.73 4.61
N ILE A 123 -14.74 -11.90 4.64
CA ILE A 123 -16.13 -12.37 4.65
C ILE A 123 -16.42 -13.20 3.39
N CYS A 124 -16.04 -12.70 2.21
CA CYS A 124 -16.22 -13.42 0.95
C CYS A 124 -15.47 -14.76 0.94
N ALA A 125 -14.24 -14.82 1.47
CA ALA A 125 -13.48 -16.06 1.57
C ALA A 125 -14.16 -17.09 2.48
N VAL A 126 -14.71 -16.65 3.62
CA VAL A 126 -15.43 -17.53 4.56
C VAL A 126 -16.74 -18.03 3.96
N VAL A 127 -17.57 -17.13 3.41
CA VAL A 127 -18.87 -17.49 2.81
C VAL A 127 -18.68 -18.38 1.57
N GLY A 128 -17.73 -18.06 0.69
CA GLY A 128 -17.44 -18.89 -0.49
C GLY A 128 -16.92 -20.28 -0.15
N SER A 129 -16.24 -20.43 1.00
CA SER A 129 -15.79 -21.73 1.51
C SER A 129 -16.92 -22.56 2.12
N CYS A 130 -18.07 -21.94 2.43
CA CYS A 130 -19.28 -22.64 2.86
C CYS A 130 -20.12 -23.16 1.68
N ASP A 131 -20.09 -22.48 0.53
CA ASP A 131 -20.93 -22.82 -0.64
C ASP A 131 -20.43 -24.08 -1.40
N HIS A 132 -19.13 -24.37 -1.33
CA HIS A 132 -18.54 -25.51 -2.05
C HIS A 132 -18.73 -26.88 -1.35
N LYS A 133 -19.48 -26.94 -0.24
CA LYS A 133 -19.73 -28.16 0.55
C LYS A 133 -21.12 -28.79 0.37
N HIS A 134 -21.94 -28.32 -0.56
CA HIS A 134 -23.24 -28.92 -0.90
C HIS A 134 -23.28 -29.50 -2.30
#